data_AF-A0A6H0Y3K8-F1
#
_entry.id   AF-A0A6H0Y3K8-F1
#
_cell.length_a   1.000
_cell.length_b   1.000
_cell.length_c   1.000
_cell.angle_alpha   90.00
_cell.angle_beta   90.00
_cell.angle_gamma   90.00
#
_symmetry.space_group_name_H-M   'P 1'
#
loop_
_entity.id
_entity.type
_entity.pdbx_description
1 polymer ?
#
loop_
_entity_poly.entity_id
_entity_poly.type
_entity_poly.pdbx_seq_one_letter_code
_entity_poly.pdbx_strand_id
1 'polypeptide(L)'
;MNIFRILGDLSHVASLFILIAKMRSSSSASGISFKSQFLYTLVYVTRYLDLLWTDPTRSLWNTTLKIVFISTQCYVVYLMLNDYKPTHDPNQDTFRVEYLLAGAAVLGILFPPKWTYSPFEMLWAFSIWLESVAILPQLFMLQRTGSAETITTHYIFALGLYRALYIPNWIWRYFTEGYLDPIAVLAGLVQTVL
;
A
#
# COMPACT_ATOMS: atom_id res chain seq x y z
N MET A 1 -12.99 11.44 12.00
CA MET A 1 -12.63 10.00 11.96
C MET A 1 -13.92 9.22 12.12
N ASN A 2 -14.22 8.26 11.27
CA ASN A 2 -15.46 7.48 11.29
C ASN A 2 -15.15 5.98 11.35
N ILE A 3 -16.16 5.16 11.62
CA ILE A 3 -16.01 3.71 11.80
C ILE A 3 -15.45 3.02 10.56
N PHE A 4 -15.84 3.44 9.35
CA PHE A 4 -15.36 2.86 8.10
C PHE A 4 -13.86 3.06 7.92
N ARG A 5 -13.35 4.27 8.22
CA ARG A 5 -11.92 4.55 8.20
C ARG A 5 -11.16 3.73 9.23
N ILE A 6 -11.66 3.63 10.47
CA ILE A 6 -10.99 2.87 11.53
C ILE A 6 -10.91 1.38 11.15
N LEU A 7 -12.01 0.79 10.69
CA LEU A 7 -12.03 -0.61 10.25
C LEU A 7 -11.15 -0.83 9.03
N GLY A 8 -11.12 0.12 8.08
CA GLY A 8 -10.20 0.09 6.95
C GLY A 8 -8.74 0.09 7.40
N ASP A 9 -8.35 1.06 8.23
CA ASP A 9 -6.98 1.15 8.77
C ASP A 9 -6.56 -0.14 9.49
N LEU A 10 -7.44 -0.71 10.32
CA LEU A 10 -7.19 -1.96 11.02
C LEU A 10 -7.08 -3.16 10.07
N SER A 11 -7.92 -3.25 9.04
CA SER A 11 -7.83 -4.28 8.00
C SER A 11 -6.51 -4.20 7.24
N HIS A 12 -6.05 -2.97 6.96
CA HIS A 12 -4.78 -2.75 6.28
C HIS A 12 -3.60 -3.21 7.14
N VAL A 13 -3.58 -2.83 8.42
CA VAL A 13 -2.58 -3.30 9.38
C VAL A 13 -2.62 -4.83 9.53
N ALA A 14 -3.82 -5.42 9.60
CA ALA A 14 -3.99 -6.86 9.67
C ALA A 14 -3.38 -7.57 8.45
N SER A 15 -3.54 -7.02 7.23
CA SER A 15 -2.93 -7.61 6.03
C SER A 15 -1.40 -7.73 6.14
N LEU A 16 -0.73 -6.72 6.72
CA LEU A 16 0.73 -6.72 6.89
C LEU A 16 1.17 -7.74 7.93
N PHE A 17 0.45 -7.84 9.04
CA PHE A 17 0.75 -8.86 10.05
C PHE A 17 0.46 -10.28 9.57
N ILE A 18 -0.59 -10.50 8.77
CA ILE A 18 -0.88 -11.80 8.14
C ILE A 18 0.28 -12.18 7.22
N LEU A 19 0.78 -11.24 6.40
CA LEU A 19 1.91 -11.49 5.50
C LEU A 19 3.19 -11.85 6.28
N ILE A 20 3.50 -11.11 7.34
CA ILE A 20 4.65 -11.40 8.20
C ILE A 20 4.47 -12.78 8.86
N ALA A 21 3.30 -13.06 9.43
CA ALA A 21 3.00 -14.34 10.07
C ALA A 21 3.15 -15.50 9.08
N LYS A 22 2.70 -15.34 7.83
CA LYS A 22 2.90 -16.29 6.74
C LYS A 22 4.38 -16.59 6.53
N MET A 23 5.18 -15.55 6.34
CA MET A 23 6.62 -15.70 6.07
C MET A 23 7.35 -16.36 7.24
N ARG A 24 7.04 -15.95 8.47
CA ARG A 24 7.66 -16.50 9.69
C ARG A 24 7.24 -17.94 9.96
N SER A 25 5.96 -18.26 9.82
CA SER A 25 5.45 -19.62 10.07
C SER A 25 5.92 -20.63 9.01
N SER A 26 6.04 -20.20 7.75
CA SER A 26 6.53 -21.07 6.66
C SER A 26 8.05 -21.04 6.50
N SER A 27 8.75 -20.13 7.19
CA SER A 27 10.16 -19.83 6.98
C SER A 27 10.50 -19.60 5.50
N SER A 28 9.61 -18.94 4.76
CA SER A 28 9.68 -18.81 3.31
C SER A 28 8.98 -17.55 2.80
N ALA A 29 9.61 -16.92 1.79
CA ALA A 29 9.06 -15.83 0.99
C ALA A 29 8.50 -16.33 -0.36
N SER A 30 8.43 -17.65 -0.58
CA SER A 30 7.86 -18.23 -1.81
C SER A 30 6.41 -17.77 -2.02
N GLY A 31 6.03 -17.54 -3.28
CA GLY A 31 4.70 -17.06 -3.65
C GLY A 31 4.43 -15.57 -3.37
N ILE A 32 5.41 -14.82 -2.87
CA ILE A 32 5.29 -13.38 -2.60
C ILE A 32 6.15 -12.59 -3.59
N SER A 33 5.54 -11.63 -4.28
CA SER A 33 6.23 -10.73 -5.20
C SER A 33 7.04 -9.70 -4.41
N PHE A 34 8.35 -9.74 -4.57
CA PHE A 34 9.27 -8.76 -3.99
C PHE A 34 9.00 -7.37 -4.55
N LYS A 35 8.71 -7.31 -5.86
CA LYS A 35 8.39 -6.06 -6.56
C LYS A 35 7.21 -5.33 -5.92
N SER A 36 6.13 -6.04 -5.61
CA SER A 36 4.97 -5.43 -4.94
C SER A 36 5.34 -4.91 -3.55
N GLN A 37 6.06 -5.70 -2.76
CA GLN A 37 6.46 -5.28 -1.41
C GLN A 37 7.39 -4.07 -1.43
N PHE A 38 8.30 -4.00 -2.40
CA PHE A 38 9.16 -2.83 -2.59
C PHE A 38 8.38 -1.58 -3.02
N LEU A 39 7.40 -1.72 -3.92
CA LEU A 39 6.51 -0.61 -4.30
C LEU A 39 5.71 -0.09 -3.10
N TYR A 40 5.17 -0.97 -2.25
CA TYR A 40 4.50 -0.56 -1.01
C TYR A 40 5.47 0.16 -0.04
N THR A 41 6.73 -0.26 0.05
CA THR A 41 7.74 0.48 0.84
C THR A 41 7.89 1.90 0.30
N LEU A 42 8.03 2.08 -1.01
CA LEU A 42 8.13 3.39 -1.63
C LEU A 42 6.88 4.25 -1.37
N VAL A 43 5.68 3.66 -1.46
CA VAL A 43 4.42 4.33 -1.13
C VAL A 43 4.47 4.90 0.29
N TYR A 44 4.77 4.08 1.30
CA TYR A 44 4.72 4.55 2.69
C TYR A 44 5.81 5.56 3.01
N VAL A 45 7.03 5.35 2.51
CA VAL A 45 8.14 6.28 2.72
C VAL A 45 7.83 7.64 2.10
N THR A 46 7.33 7.68 0.86
CA THR A 46 7.02 8.95 0.17
C THR A 46 5.77 9.63 0.72
N ARG A 47 4.74 8.87 1.12
CA ARG A 47 3.49 9.41 1.67
C ARG A 47 3.64 10.03 3.04
N TYR A 48 4.48 9.44 3.89
CA TYR A 48 4.54 9.74 5.31
C TYR A 48 5.79 10.55 5.69
N LEU A 49 6.44 11.21 4.73
CA LEU A 49 7.53 12.16 4.99
C LEU A 49 7.11 13.26 5.97
N ASP A 50 5.82 13.58 6.02
CA ASP A 50 5.26 14.56 6.94
C ASP A 50 5.42 14.22 8.42
N LEU A 51 5.78 12.98 8.77
CA LEU A 51 6.23 12.61 10.11
C LEU A 51 7.42 13.43 10.61
N LEU A 52 8.26 13.95 9.71
CA LEU A 52 9.48 14.67 10.08
C LEU A 52 9.20 16.09 10.61
N TRP A 53 8.04 16.66 10.31
CA TRP A 53 7.69 18.05 10.70
C TRP A 53 6.29 18.19 11.30
N THR A 54 5.45 17.16 11.27
CA THR A 54 4.14 17.18 11.90
C THR A 54 4.26 16.80 13.38
N ASP A 55 3.69 17.62 14.26
CA ASP A 55 3.61 17.32 15.69
C ASP A 55 2.88 15.98 15.94
N PRO A 56 3.57 14.97 16.53
CA PRO A 56 3.01 13.65 16.82
C PRO A 56 1.74 13.68 17.67
N THR A 57 1.61 14.67 18.55
CA THR A 57 0.54 14.74 19.57
C THR A 57 -0.81 15.15 18.98
N ARG A 58 -0.82 15.75 17.78
CA ARG A 58 -2.05 16.16 17.07
C ARG A 58 -2.98 14.97 16.80
N SER A 59 -2.40 13.81 16.53
CA SER A 59 -3.16 12.57 16.35
C SER A 59 -2.27 11.36 16.56
N LEU A 60 -2.25 10.86 17.80
CA LEU A 60 -1.50 9.66 18.16
C LEU A 60 -1.89 8.46 17.28
N TRP A 61 -3.17 8.34 16.90
CA TRP A 61 -3.66 7.32 15.97
C TRP A 61 -2.92 7.36 14.63
N ASN A 62 -2.93 8.50 13.94
CA ASN A 62 -2.29 8.63 12.63
C ASN A 62 -0.77 8.47 12.73
N THR A 63 -0.13 9.09 13.72
CA THR A 63 1.32 8.98 13.90
C THR A 63 1.75 7.53 14.14
N THR A 64 1.03 6.82 15.00
CA THR A 64 1.29 5.39 15.29
C THR A 64 1.14 4.54 14.04
N LEU A 65 0.03 4.71 13.30
CA LEU A 65 -0.21 3.93 12.08
C LEU A 65 0.87 4.16 11.01
N LYS A 66 1.28 5.40 10.78
CA LYS A 66 2.36 5.69 9.82
C LYS A 66 3.67 4.98 10.19
N ILE A 67 4.05 4.99 11.47
CA ILE A 67 5.23 4.29 11.97
C ILE A 67 5.08 2.78 11.79
N VAL A 68 3.91 2.22 12.12
CA VAL A 68 3.62 0.79 11.91
C VAL A 68 3.74 0.42 10.44
N PHE A 69 3.14 1.18 9.52
CA PHE A 69 3.19 0.91 8.09
C PHE A 69 4.62 0.93 7.54
N ILE A 70 5.42 1.97 7.86
CA ILE A 70 6.81 2.05 7.39
C ILE A 70 7.64 0.89 7.98
N SER A 71 7.58 0.69 9.30
CA SER A 71 8.43 -0.30 9.98
C SER A 71 8.10 -1.73 9.55
N THR A 72 6.82 -2.11 9.49
CA THR A 72 6.39 -3.45 9.07
C THR A 72 6.71 -3.70 7.60
N GLN A 73 6.51 -2.73 6.71
CA GLN A 73 6.82 -2.89 5.30
C GLN A 73 8.33 -3.01 5.04
N CYS A 74 9.14 -2.19 5.72
CA CYS A 74 10.60 -2.34 5.71
C CYS A 74 11.04 -3.71 6.26
N TYR A 75 10.37 -4.21 7.29
CA TYR A 75 10.64 -5.53 7.85
C TYR A 75 10.29 -6.68 6.88
N VAL A 76 9.17 -6.58 6.15
CA VAL A 76 8.82 -7.54 5.08
C VAL A 76 9.93 -7.58 4.03
N VAL A 77 10.37 -6.41 3.53
CA VAL A 77 11.46 -6.33 2.55
C VAL A 77 12.77 -6.88 3.13
N TYR A 78 13.08 -6.59 4.40
CA TYR A 78 14.23 -7.17 5.09
C TYR A 78 14.20 -8.69 5.11
N LEU A 79 13.06 -9.29 5.47
CA LEU A 79 12.89 -10.74 5.50
C LEU A 79 13.10 -11.35 4.10
N MET A 80 12.63 -10.69 3.04
CA MET A 80 12.81 -11.17 1.66
C MET A 80 14.27 -11.05 1.18
N LEU A 81 15.00 -10.01 1.59
CA LEU A 81 16.39 -9.78 1.17
C LEU A 81 17.43 -10.52 1.99
N ASN A 82 17.08 -10.96 3.21
CA ASN A 82 18.01 -11.59 4.15
C ASN A 82 17.55 -13.00 4.50
N ASP A 83 16.68 -13.14 5.51
CA ASP A 83 16.28 -14.42 6.11
C ASP A 83 15.75 -15.43 5.08
N TYR A 84 14.95 -14.97 4.13
CA TYR A 84 14.25 -15.82 3.17
C TYR A 84 14.68 -15.59 1.72
N LYS A 85 15.81 -14.91 1.50
CA LYS A 85 16.38 -14.68 0.17
C LYS A 85 16.49 -15.96 -0.67
N PRO A 86 16.92 -17.12 -0.14
CA PRO A 86 17.05 -18.35 -0.94
C PRO A 86 15.70 -18.91 -1.45
N THR A 87 14.59 -18.52 -0.83
CA THR A 87 13.24 -18.99 -1.19
C THR A 87 12.55 -18.14 -2.24
N HIS A 88 13.16 -17.00 -2.61
CA HIS A 88 12.63 -16.11 -3.63
C HIS A 88 13.13 -16.54 -5.01
N ASP A 89 12.22 -16.83 -5.93
CA ASP A 89 12.53 -17.15 -7.33
C ASP A 89 12.28 -15.93 -8.23
N PRO A 90 13.33 -15.24 -8.70
CA PRO A 90 13.18 -14.07 -9.56
C PRO A 90 12.48 -14.35 -10.89
N ASN A 91 12.45 -15.61 -11.34
CA ASN A 91 11.81 -16.00 -12.60
C ASN A 91 10.27 -15.96 -12.50
N GLN A 92 9.74 -15.97 -11.28
CA GLN A 92 8.30 -15.86 -11.03
C GLN A 92 7.85 -14.40 -10.99
N ASP A 93 8.69 -13.49 -10.48
CA ASP A 93 8.38 -12.06 -10.31
C ASP A 93 8.86 -11.22 -11.52
N THR A 94 8.29 -11.49 -12.70
CA THR A 94 8.75 -10.94 -14.01
C THR A 94 8.06 -9.65 -14.44
N PHE A 95 7.19 -9.09 -13.60
CA PHE A 95 6.45 -7.86 -13.91
C PHE A 95 7.39 -6.65 -14.09
N ARG A 96 7.16 -5.79 -15.09
CA ARG A 96 7.96 -4.58 -15.36
C ARG A 96 7.44 -3.39 -14.55
N VAL A 97 8.01 -3.16 -13.37
CA VAL A 97 7.58 -2.12 -12.43
C VAL A 97 7.91 -0.70 -12.89
N GLU A 98 8.81 -0.56 -13.87
CA GLU A 98 9.23 0.72 -14.44
C GLU A 98 8.04 1.48 -15.00
N TYR A 99 7.08 0.78 -15.63
CA TYR A 99 5.85 1.39 -16.15
C TYR A 99 4.95 1.93 -15.04
N LEU A 100 4.87 1.24 -13.90
CA LEU A 100 4.06 1.69 -12.76
C LEU A 100 4.68 2.92 -12.10
N LEU A 101 6.00 2.88 -11.89
CA LEU A 101 6.76 4.00 -11.33
C LEU A 101 6.67 5.23 -12.23
N ALA A 102 6.88 5.06 -13.55
CA ALA A 102 6.80 6.15 -14.51
C ALA A 102 5.37 6.73 -14.57
N GLY A 103 4.34 5.88 -14.65
CA GLY A 103 2.94 6.32 -14.67
C GLY A 103 2.55 7.09 -13.40
N ALA A 104 2.90 6.57 -12.23
CA ALA A 104 2.65 7.25 -10.95
C ALA A 104 3.42 8.57 -10.83
N ALA A 105 4.66 8.63 -11.32
CA ALA A 105 5.47 9.85 -11.29
C ALA A 105 4.89 10.93 -12.20
N VAL A 106 4.49 10.58 -13.43
CA VAL A 106 3.83 11.51 -14.35
C VAL A 106 2.55 12.06 -13.73
N LEU A 107 1.68 11.20 -13.19
CA LEU A 107 0.43 11.64 -12.56
C LEU A 107 0.68 12.47 -11.29
N GLY A 108 1.67 12.12 -10.47
CA GLY A 108 2.03 12.85 -9.25
C GLY A 108 2.58 14.25 -9.51
N ILE A 109 3.31 14.43 -10.62
CA ILE A 109 3.88 15.74 -11.02
C ILE A 109 2.82 16.60 -11.70
N LEU A 110 2.00 16.03 -12.58
CA LEU A 110 1.02 16.79 -13.39
C LEU A 110 -0.24 17.16 -12.60
N PHE A 111 -0.64 16.34 -11.61
CA PHE A 111 -1.89 16.52 -10.87
C PHE A 111 -1.69 16.49 -9.34
N PRO A 112 -0.88 17.39 -8.74
CA PRO A 112 -0.80 17.49 -7.28
C PRO A 112 -2.07 18.15 -6.70
N PRO A 113 -2.45 17.86 -5.43
CA PRO A 113 -3.66 18.40 -4.80
C PRO A 113 -3.69 19.92 -4.73
N LYS A 114 -2.49 20.51 -4.57
CA LYS A 114 -2.27 21.95 -4.59
C LYS A 114 -1.24 22.27 -5.67
N TRP A 115 -1.56 23.23 -6.52
CA TRP A 115 -0.66 23.76 -7.56
C TRP A 115 0.51 24.59 -7.00
N THR A 116 0.94 24.34 -5.76
CA THR A 116 2.00 25.11 -5.09
C THR A 116 3.41 24.65 -5.50
N TYR A 117 3.55 23.77 -6.50
CA TYR A 117 4.83 23.17 -6.92
C TYR A 117 5.69 22.61 -5.76
N SER A 118 5.05 22.25 -4.64
CA SER A 118 5.75 21.69 -3.48
C SER A 118 6.14 20.25 -3.81
N PRO A 119 7.44 19.88 -3.72
CA PRO A 119 7.88 18.50 -3.94
C PRO A 119 7.15 17.49 -3.05
N PHE A 120 6.74 17.90 -1.84
CA PHE A 120 6.02 17.04 -0.90
C PHE A 120 4.59 16.72 -1.35
N GLU A 121 3.89 17.69 -1.95
CA GLU A 121 2.53 17.47 -2.50
C GLU A 121 2.60 16.56 -3.74
N MET A 122 3.66 16.69 -4.56
CA MET A 122 3.92 15.78 -5.68
C MET A 122 4.25 14.36 -5.22
N LEU A 123 5.10 14.20 -4.20
CA LEU A 123 5.43 12.90 -3.61
C LEU A 123 4.22 12.25 -2.96
N TRP A 124 3.37 13.04 -2.31
CA TRP A 124 2.10 12.56 -1.77
C TRP A 124 1.20 12.05 -2.89
N ALA A 125 1.00 12.81 -3.97
CA ALA A 125 0.18 12.39 -5.11
C ALA A 125 0.77 11.15 -5.80
N PHE A 126 2.08 11.14 -6.04
CA PHE A 126 2.82 9.97 -6.54
C PHE A 126 2.53 8.73 -5.70
N SER A 127 2.59 8.85 -4.37
CA SER A 127 2.35 7.72 -3.49
C SER A 127 0.93 7.18 -3.63
N ILE A 128 -0.08 8.02 -3.85
CA ILE A 128 -1.49 7.63 -4.01
C ILE A 128 -1.67 6.86 -5.33
N TRP A 129 -1.13 7.39 -6.42
CA TRP A 129 -1.17 6.71 -7.71
C TRP A 129 -0.40 5.39 -7.70
N LEU A 130 0.81 5.37 -7.11
CA LEU A 130 1.63 4.16 -7.06
C LEU A 130 0.95 3.06 -6.25
N GLU A 131 0.36 3.38 -5.11
CA GLU A 131 -0.33 2.40 -4.27
C GLU A 131 -1.49 1.73 -4.99
N SER A 132 -2.20 2.48 -5.83
CA SER A 132 -3.35 1.95 -6.57
C SER A 132 -2.99 0.78 -7.49
N VAL A 133 -1.73 0.71 -7.93
CA VAL A 133 -1.22 -0.31 -8.86
C VAL A 133 -0.12 -1.18 -8.25
N ALA A 134 0.28 -0.94 -6.99
CA ALA A 134 1.41 -1.63 -6.35
C ALA A 134 1.19 -3.13 -6.17
N ILE A 135 -0.06 -3.61 -6.19
CA ILE A 135 -0.40 -5.04 -6.08
C ILE A 135 -0.23 -5.81 -7.39
N LEU A 136 -0.13 -5.12 -8.54
CA LEU A 136 -0.11 -5.76 -9.87
C LEU A 136 0.98 -6.84 -10.03
N PRO A 137 2.23 -6.65 -9.57
CA PRO A 137 3.24 -7.69 -9.68
C PRO A 137 2.86 -8.97 -8.92
N GLN A 138 2.21 -8.85 -7.75
CA GLN A 138 1.72 -9.98 -6.96
C GLN A 138 0.57 -10.71 -7.67
N LEU A 139 -0.41 -9.98 -8.21
CA LEU A 139 -1.52 -10.58 -8.96
C LEU A 139 -1.02 -11.29 -10.22
N PHE A 140 -0.09 -10.68 -10.94
CA PHE A 140 0.55 -11.27 -12.12
C PHE A 140 1.31 -12.55 -11.79
N MET A 141 2.06 -12.56 -10.69
CA MET A 141 2.77 -13.74 -10.22
C MET A 141 1.78 -14.88 -9.90
N LEU A 142 0.68 -14.59 -9.19
CA LEU A 142 -0.34 -15.59 -8.85
C LEU A 142 -1.05 -16.18 -10.06
N GLN A 143 -1.38 -15.35 -11.05
CA GLN A 143 -1.97 -15.81 -12.31
C GLN A 143 -1.04 -16.77 -13.07
N ARG A 144 0.28 -16.52 -12.99
CA ARG A 144 1.28 -17.32 -13.71
C ARG A 144 1.63 -18.63 -12.99
N THR A 145 1.70 -18.64 -11.66
CA THR A 145 2.05 -19.84 -10.90
C THR A 145 0.86 -20.79 -10.69
N GLY A 146 -0.37 -20.29 -10.78
CA GLY A 146 -1.59 -21.10 -10.64
C GLY A 146 -1.85 -21.62 -9.21
N SER A 147 -1.00 -21.27 -8.25
CA SER A 147 -1.13 -21.65 -6.85
C SER A 147 -1.10 -20.40 -5.96
N ALA A 148 -2.26 -20.06 -5.38
CA ALA A 148 -2.32 -19.15 -4.24
C ALA A 148 -2.33 -20.00 -2.96
N GLU A 149 -1.28 -19.90 -2.13
CA GLU A 149 -1.34 -20.47 -0.77
C GLU A 149 -2.48 -19.78 0.00
N THR A 150 -3.28 -20.54 0.76
CA THR A 150 -4.46 -20.03 1.48
C THR A 150 -4.18 -18.79 2.33
N ILE A 151 -3.00 -18.73 2.96
CA ILE A 151 -2.60 -17.60 3.80
C ILE A 151 -2.32 -16.34 2.95
N THR A 152 -1.75 -16.49 1.75
CA THR A 152 -1.58 -15.37 0.80
C THR A 152 -2.93 -14.80 0.37
N THR A 153 -3.95 -15.65 0.23
CA THR A 153 -5.33 -15.20 -0.05
C THR A 153 -5.90 -14.37 1.10
N HIS A 154 -5.66 -14.73 2.36
CA HIS A 154 -6.10 -13.92 3.51
C HIS A 154 -5.43 -12.55 3.57
N TYR A 155 -4.14 -12.48 3.25
CA TYR A 155 -3.41 -11.20 3.11
C TYR A 155 -4.07 -10.32 2.03
N ILE A 156 -4.27 -10.85 0.82
CA ILE A 156 -4.87 -10.11 -0.30
C ILE A 156 -6.30 -9.72 0.01
N PHE A 157 -7.07 -10.58 0.67
CA PHE A 157 -8.43 -10.27 1.09
C PHE A 157 -8.48 -9.11 2.08
N ALA A 158 -7.63 -9.12 3.12
CA ALA A 158 -7.55 -8.02 4.08
C ALA A 158 -7.08 -6.71 3.42
N LEU A 159 -6.21 -6.83 2.40
CA LEU A 159 -5.77 -5.72 1.56
C LEU A 159 -6.91 -5.18 0.66
N GLY A 160 -7.75 -6.03 0.08
CA GLY A 160 -8.92 -5.60 -0.68
C GLY A 160 -10.00 -4.99 0.23
N LEU A 161 -10.22 -5.59 1.39
CA LEU A 161 -11.24 -5.17 2.35
C LEU A 161 -10.99 -3.74 2.87
N TYR A 162 -9.73 -3.37 3.13
CA TYR A 162 -9.48 -1.99 3.56
C TYR A 162 -9.87 -0.97 2.48
N ARG A 163 -9.62 -1.26 1.20
CA ARG A 163 -10.02 -0.37 0.10
C ARG A 163 -11.53 -0.28 -0.04
N ALA A 164 -12.20 -1.43 0.04
CA ALA A 164 -13.66 -1.48 0.05
C ALA A 164 -14.26 -0.66 1.19
N LEU A 165 -13.65 -0.67 2.39
CA LEU A 165 -14.08 0.13 3.54
C LEU A 165 -13.78 1.63 3.40
N TYR A 166 -12.80 2.01 2.59
CA TYR A 166 -12.49 3.41 2.31
C TYR A 166 -13.55 4.09 1.41
N ILE A 167 -14.27 3.33 0.57
CA ILE A 167 -15.39 3.83 -0.25
C ILE A 167 -16.52 4.44 0.61
N PRO A 168 -17.16 3.69 1.54
CA PRO A 168 -18.19 4.27 2.40
C PRO A 168 -17.63 5.36 3.33
N ASN A 169 -16.34 5.32 3.67
CA ASN A 169 -15.69 6.45 4.35
C ASN A 169 -15.70 7.74 3.50
N TRP A 170 -15.38 7.68 2.21
CA TRP A 170 -15.44 8.86 1.34
C TRP A 170 -16.87 9.38 1.19
N ILE A 171 -17.84 8.48 1.01
CA ILE A 171 -19.28 8.82 0.94
C ILE A 171 -19.69 9.52 2.24
N TRP A 172 -19.36 8.95 3.39
CA TRP A 172 -19.65 9.53 4.69
C TRP A 172 -19.07 10.94 4.81
N ARG A 173 -17.77 11.12 4.52
CA ARG A 173 -17.10 12.42 4.63
C ARG A 173 -17.66 13.46 3.67
N TYR A 174 -18.09 13.06 2.48
CA TYR A 174 -18.77 13.98 1.56
C TYR A 174 -20.06 14.53 2.17
N PHE A 175 -20.91 13.67 2.74
CA PHE A 175 -22.19 14.10 3.31
C PHE A 175 -22.08 14.80 4.67
N THR A 176 -21.12 14.41 5.52
CA THR A 176 -21.00 14.96 6.88
C THR A 176 -20.00 16.11 7.01
N GLU A 177 -18.92 16.10 6.23
CA GLU A 177 -17.82 17.07 6.32
C GLU A 177 -17.74 17.98 5.09
N GLY A 178 -18.50 17.71 4.01
CA GLY A 178 -18.37 18.44 2.74
C GLY A 178 -17.02 18.24 2.04
N TYR A 179 -16.27 17.22 2.43
CA TYR A 179 -14.90 16.99 1.97
C TYR A 179 -14.83 15.80 1.01
N LEU A 180 -14.18 16.00 -0.14
CA LEU A 180 -13.86 14.98 -1.12
C LEU A 180 -12.46 15.25 -1.69
N ASP A 181 -11.64 14.20 -1.78
CA ASP A 181 -10.34 14.25 -2.47
C ASP A 181 -10.43 13.44 -3.76
N PRO A 182 -10.49 14.09 -4.95
CA PRO A 182 -10.64 13.40 -6.22
C PRO A 182 -9.51 12.41 -6.52
N ILE A 183 -8.28 12.72 -6.14
CA ILE A 183 -7.12 11.86 -6.41
C ILE A 183 -7.25 10.59 -5.56
N ALA A 184 -7.54 10.73 -4.28
CA ALA A 184 -7.72 9.60 -3.37
C ALA A 184 -8.90 8.71 -3.79
N VAL A 185 -10.01 9.29 -4.25
CA VAL A 185 -11.19 8.55 -4.71
C VAL A 185 -10.89 7.80 -6.02
N LEU A 186 -10.35 8.48 -7.04
CA LEU A 186 -10.08 7.85 -8.34
C LEU A 186 -9.05 6.73 -8.23
N ALA A 187 -7.91 6.99 -7.58
CA ALA A 187 -6.88 5.99 -7.36
C ALA A 187 -7.41 4.83 -6.49
N GLY A 188 -8.24 5.14 -5.49
CA GLY A 188 -8.85 4.15 -4.64
C GLY A 188 -9.87 3.25 -5.36
N LEU A 189 -10.63 3.78 -6.31
CA LEU A 189 -11.52 3.01 -7.18
C LEU A 189 -10.72 2.10 -8.11
N VAL A 190 -9.65 2.62 -8.75
CA VAL A 190 -8.72 1.80 -9.55
C VAL A 190 -8.21 0.62 -8.74
N GLN A 191 -7.75 0.88 -7.52
CA GLN A 191 -7.21 -0.17 -6.65
C GLN A 191 -8.24 -1.21 -6.21
N THR A 192 -9.51 -0.82 -6.08
CA THR A 192 -10.58 -1.74 -5.65
C THR A 192 -11.01 -2.68 -6.78
N VAL A 193 -10.85 -2.25 -8.04
CA VAL A 193 -11.20 -3.04 -9.22
C VAL A 193 -10.11 -4.06 -9.56
N LEU A 194 -8.85 -3.77 -9.22
CA LEU A 194 -7.70 -4.67 -9.42
C LEU A 194 -7.69 -5.83 -8.42
#